data_AF-A0A1S2T8F6-F1
#
_entry.id   AF-A0A1S2T8F6-F1
#
_cell.length_a   1.000
_cell.length_b   1.000
_cell.length_c   1.000
_cell.angle_alpha   90.00
_cell.angle_beta   90.00
_cell.angle_gamma   90.00
#
_symmetry.space_group_name_H-M   'P 1'
#
loop_
_entity.id
_entity.type
_entity.pdbx_description
1 polymer ?
#
loop_
_entity_poly.entity_id
_entity_poly.type
_entity_poly.pdbx_seq_one_letter_code
_entity_poly.pdbx_strand_id
1 'polypeptide(L)'
;MNPIQTSPVEELKQKKLRGGQKKAPLEKARVRLWALEVKSCTKLSYKALDEMFLGDPEETFDEPPKVFEKISRNGVSPGSKGRISLAELIKGVNDHPDFEGTAIVFNSKLWELFELKTISEQEIFSRIDDVFREHGVERYPLPKIESWRYGRNPDVDVQHPVNPMEMLRLQAADLNEITRVYLMILYYFFAKTTISARFERVLKIHTDSLKDYLEERLGDFGQECFLEALKRVQNIQVIRVFEPS
;
A
#
# COMPACT_ATOMS: atom_id res chain seq x y z
N MET A 1 -57.18 12.10 18.59
CA MET A 1 -55.73 11.91 18.77
C MET A 1 -55.14 11.67 17.39
N ASN A 2 -54.51 12.69 16.80
CA ASN A 2 -53.84 12.56 15.50
C ASN A 2 -52.40 12.06 15.72
N PRO A 3 -51.90 11.09 14.94
CA PRO A 3 -50.53 10.65 15.03
C PRO A 3 -49.61 11.76 14.52
N ILE A 4 -48.55 12.01 15.29
CA ILE A 4 -47.48 12.97 14.98
C ILE A 4 -46.80 12.50 13.70
N GLN A 5 -46.98 13.24 12.60
CA GLN A 5 -46.21 13.07 11.39
C GLN A 5 -44.76 13.50 11.66
N THR A 6 -43.84 12.55 11.68
CA THR A 6 -42.40 12.82 11.68
C THR A 6 -42.03 13.59 10.41
N SER A 7 -41.28 14.68 10.61
CA SER A 7 -40.85 15.57 9.52
C SER A 7 -40.04 14.81 8.46
N PRO A 8 -40.25 15.05 7.15
CA PRO A 8 -39.46 14.44 6.07
C PRO A 8 -37.95 14.63 6.21
N VAL A 9 -37.53 15.67 6.95
CA VAL A 9 -36.13 15.99 7.23
C VAL A 9 -35.51 15.03 8.25
N GLU A 10 -36.28 14.51 9.20
CA GLU A 10 -35.80 13.54 10.18
C GLU A 10 -35.71 12.13 9.59
N GLU A 11 -36.62 11.74 8.69
CA GLU A 11 -36.49 10.50 7.92
C GLU A 11 -35.26 10.51 6.99
N LEU A 12 -34.93 11.67 6.40
CA LEU A 12 -33.72 11.85 5.60
C LEU A 12 -32.42 11.77 6.43
N LYS A 13 -32.45 12.20 7.70
CA LYS A 13 -31.31 12.04 8.62
C LYS A 13 -31.17 10.60 9.11
N GLN A 14 -32.27 9.90 9.40
CA GLN A 14 -32.23 8.49 9.79
C GLN A 14 -31.83 7.55 8.63
N LYS A 15 -32.22 7.87 7.38
CA LYS A 15 -31.73 7.12 6.20
C LYS A 15 -30.23 7.28 5.96
N LYS A 16 -29.63 8.41 6.36
CA LYS A 16 -28.17 8.62 6.29
C LYS A 16 -27.36 7.84 7.34
N LEU A 17 -27.98 7.38 8.42
CA LEU A 17 -27.33 6.58 9.46
C LEU A 17 -27.30 5.07 9.15
N ARG A 18 -27.92 4.61 8.06
CA ARG A 18 -27.88 3.22 7.60
C ARG A 18 -26.77 2.93 6.58
N GLY A 19 -25.96 3.93 6.23
CA GLY A 19 -24.75 3.71 5.43
C GLY A 19 -23.62 3.27 6.35
N GLY A 20 -23.14 2.03 6.20
CA GLY A 20 -21.89 1.61 6.82
C GLY A 20 -20.78 2.64 6.57
N GLN A 21 -19.87 2.81 7.54
CA GLN A 21 -18.75 3.74 7.43
C GLN A 21 -18.16 3.70 6.01
N LYS A 22 -18.12 4.86 5.35
CA LYS A 22 -17.45 4.98 4.05
C LYS A 22 -15.99 4.59 4.26
N LYS A 23 -15.56 3.48 3.67
CA LYS A 23 -14.15 3.06 3.66
C LYS A 23 -13.28 4.21 3.17
N ALA A 24 -12.13 4.39 3.82
CA ALA A 24 -11.16 5.42 3.44
C ALA A 24 -10.63 5.15 2.01
N PRO A 25 -10.28 6.17 1.24
CA PRO A 25 -9.74 6.00 -0.12
C PRO A 25 -8.61 4.97 -0.20
N LEU A 26 -7.66 4.97 0.73
CA LEU A 26 -6.57 3.99 0.78
C LEU A 26 -7.03 2.54 1.02
N GLU A 27 -8.08 2.33 1.81
CA GLU A 27 -8.66 0.99 2.00
C GLU A 27 -9.28 0.49 0.70
N LYS A 28 -9.95 1.37 -0.05
CA LYS A 28 -10.49 1.02 -1.37
C LYS A 28 -9.37 0.75 -2.36
N ALA A 29 -8.32 1.57 -2.38
CA ALA A 29 -7.16 1.38 -3.23
C ALA A 29 -6.52 0.01 -3.03
N ARG A 30 -6.30 -0.39 -1.76
CA ARG A 30 -5.76 -1.70 -1.40
C ARG A 30 -6.52 -2.86 -2.04
N VAL A 31 -7.84 -2.88 -1.93
CA VAL A 31 -8.66 -3.97 -2.51
C VAL A 31 -8.72 -3.86 -4.04
N ARG A 32 -8.79 -2.64 -4.60
CA ARG A 32 -8.82 -2.41 -6.05
C ARG A 32 -7.54 -2.86 -6.74
N LEU A 33 -6.39 -2.48 -6.20
CA LEU A 33 -5.08 -2.84 -6.73
C LEU A 33 -4.87 -4.36 -6.74
N TRP A 34 -5.33 -5.06 -5.69
CA TRP A 34 -5.34 -6.52 -5.67
C TRP A 34 -6.19 -7.10 -6.81
N ALA A 35 -7.42 -6.63 -7.02
CA ALA A 35 -8.25 -7.14 -8.11
C ALA A 35 -7.68 -6.82 -9.50
N LEU A 36 -6.96 -5.71 -9.66
CA LEU A 36 -6.21 -5.40 -10.88
C LEU A 36 -5.04 -6.35 -11.09
N GLU A 37 -4.34 -6.74 -10.00
CA GLU A 37 -3.26 -7.73 -10.07
C GLU A 37 -3.79 -9.11 -10.50
N VAL A 38 -4.89 -9.56 -9.91
CA VAL A 38 -5.58 -10.77 -10.35
C VAL A 38 -5.95 -10.67 -11.83
N LYS A 39 -6.46 -9.51 -12.26
CA LYS A 39 -6.85 -9.29 -13.64
C LYS A 39 -5.66 -9.28 -14.61
N SER A 40 -4.47 -8.82 -14.20
CA SER A 40 -3.28 -8.84 -15.06
C SER A 40 -2.75 -10.24 -15.34
N CYS A 41 -3.01 -11.21 -14.46
CA CYS A 41 -2.63 -12.61 -14.67
C CYS A 41 -3.49 -13.32 -15.73
N THR A 42 -4.62 -12.74 -16.16
CA THR A 42 -5.58 -13.47 -17.01
C THR A 42 -6.38 -12.63 -17.99
N LYS A 43 -6.80 -13.27 -19.09
CA LYS A 43 -7.76 -12.70 -20.06
C LYS A 43 -9.22 -12.95 -19.67
N LEU A 44 -9.49 -13.75 -18.65
CA LEU A 44 -10.86 -14.07 -18.19
C LEU A 44 -11.66 -12.82 -17.85
N SER A 45 -12.96 -12.84 -18.14
CA SER A 45 -13.86 -11.75 -17.74
C SER A 45 -14.04 -11.74 -16.21
N TYR A 46 -14.48 -10.62 -15.63
CA TYR A 46 -14.80 -10.59 -14.20
C TYR A 46 -15.89 -11.60 -13.82
N LYS A 47 -16.86 -11.84 -14.71
CA LYS A 47 -17.86 -12.88 -14.54
C LYS A 47 -17.24 -14.27 -14.45
N ALA A 48 -16.28 -14.59 -15.33
CA ALA A 48 -15.60 -15.87 -15.31
C ALA A 48 -14.70 -16.03 -14.06
N LEU A 49 -14.12 -14.95 -13.54
CA LEU A 49 -13.42 -14.95 -12.25
C LEU A 49 -14.39 -15.17 -11.08
N ASP A 50 -15.55 -14.52 -11.10
CA ASP A 50 -16.61 -14.74 -10.12
C ASP A 50 -17.10 -16.21 -10.16
N GLU A 51 -17.30 -16.80 -11.34
CA GLU A 51 -17.65 -18.22 -11.50
C GLU A 51 -16.53 -19.16 -10.99
N MET A 52 -15.27 -18.85 -11.30
CA MET A 52 -14.11 -19.67 -10.90
C MET A 52 -13.90 -19.72 -9.39
N PHE A 53 -14.05 -18.58 -8.70
CA PHE A 53 -13.69 -18.46 -7.28
C PHE A 53 -14.89 -18.40 -6.33
N LEU A 54 -16.11 -18.18 -6.84
CA LEU A 54 -17.34 -18.05 -6.05
C LEU A 54 -18.46 -18.97 -6.53
N GLY A 55 -18.30 -19.62 -7.67
CA GLY A 55 -19.26 -20.58 -8.20
C GLY A 55 -19.24 -21.86 -7.37
N ASP A 56 -20.32 -22.13 -6.65
CA ASP A 56 -20.59 -23.45 -6.11
C ASP A 56 -21.34 -24.25 -7.19
N PRO A 57 -20.85 -25.41 -7.65
CA PRO A 57 -21.52 -26.19 -8.71
C PRO A 57 -22.94 -26.64 -8.35
N GLU A 58 -23.32 -26.63 -7.07
CA GLU A 58 -24.64 -27.09 -6.59
C GLU A 58 -25.68 -25.98 -6.41
N GLU A 59 -25.31 -24.68 -6.50
CA GLU A 59 -26.24 -23.57 -6.29
C GLU A 59 -26.57 -22.80 -7.57
N THR A 60 -27.85 -22.81 -7.95
CA THR A 60 -28.40 -21.91 -8.96
C THR A 60 -28.56 -20.50 -8.40
N PHE A 61 -27.87 -19.54 -9.00
CA PHE A 61 -28.02 -18.12 -8.70
C PHE A 61 -29.19 -17.49 -9.48
N ASP A 62 -29.98 -16.63 -8.83
CA ASP A 62 -30.93 -15.75 -9.54
C ASP A 62 -30.21 -14.72 -10.42
N GLU A 63 -29.08 -14.19 -9.93
CA GLU A 63 -28.13 -13.39 -10.70
C GLU A 63 -26.69 -13.79 -10.36
N PRO A 64 -25.79 -13.92 -11.34
CA PRO A 64 -24.41 -14.29 -11.10
C PRO A 64 -23.70 -13.26 -10.20
N PRO A 65 -22.79 -13.72 -9.30
CA PRO A 65 -22.03 -12.81 -8.46
C PRO A 65 -21.21 -11.84 -9.32
N LYS A 66 -21.10 -10.60 -8.86
CA LYS A 66 -20.34 -9.51 -9.51
C LYS A 66 -19.26 -8.97 -8.57
N VAL A 67 -18.59 -9.85 -7.82
CA VAL A 67 -17.70 -9.45 -6.73
C VAL A 67 -16.43 -8.82 -7.30
N PHE A 68 -15.75 -9.47 -8.25
CA PHE A 68 -14.53 -8.91 -8.85
C PHE A 68 -14.80 -7.58 -9.56
N GLU A 69 -15.94 -7.47 -10.26
CA GLU A 69 -16.34 -6.20 -10.90
C GLU A 69 -16.57 -5.10 -9.86
N LYS A 70 -17.30 -5.40 -8.77
CA LYS A 70 -17.56 -4.45 -7.68
C LYS A 70 -16.29 -4.03 -6.96
N ILE A 71 -15.35 -4.96 -6.74
CA ILE A 71 -14.05 -4.65 -6.16
C ILE A 71 -13.29 -3.73 -7.12
N SER A 72 -13.09 -4.12 -8.38
CA SER A 72 -12.28 -3.37 -9.33
C SER A 72 -12.79 -1.94 -9.56
N ARG A 73 -14.12 -1.77 -9.69
CA ARG A 73 -14.73 -0.46 -9.95
C ARG A 73 -14.81 0.41 -8.71
N ASN A 74 -15.21 -0.17 -7.56
CA ASN A 74 -15.66 0.62 -6.41
C ASN A 74 -14.90 0.36 -5.12
N GLY A 75 -13.96 -0.60 -5.10
CA GLY A 75 -13.26 -1.04 -3.89
C GLY A 75 -14.19 -1.68 -2.86
N VAL A 76 -15.32 -2.24 -3.29
CA VAL A 76 -16.32 -2.86 -2.41
C VAL A 76 -15.91 -4.28 -2.12
N SER A 77 -15.43 -4.53 -0.90
CA SER A 77 -15.16 -5.88 -0.40
C SER A 77 -16.45 -6.70 -0.33
N PRO A 78 -16.40 -8.03 -0.53
CA PRO A 78 -17.52 -8.90 -0.21
C PRO A 78 -17.89 -8.68 1.28
N GLY A 79 -19.16 -8.38 1.53
CA GLY A 79 -19.64 -8.04 2.86
C GLY A 79 -19.81 -9.27 3.75
N SER A 80 -20.15 -9.08 5.02
CA SER A 80 -20.50 -10.15 5.96
C SER A 80 -21.75 -10.96 5.57
N LYS A 81 -22.53 -10.46 4.61
CA LYS A 81 -23.64 -11.18 3.96
C LYS A 81 -23.23 -11.89 2.66
N GLY A 82 -21.97 -11.75 2.25
CA GLY A 82 -21.40 -12.47 1.12
C GLY A 82 -21.02 -13.89 1.52
N ARG A 83 -20.92 -14.79 0.54
CA ARG A 83 -20.62 -16.21 0.74
C ARG A 83 -19.21 -16.47 1.28
N ILE A 84 -18.29 -15.55 1.00
CA ILE A 84 -16.88 -15.64 1.36
C ILE A 84 -16.42 -14.27 1.85
N SER A 85 -15.57 -14.26 2.87
CA SER A 85 -14.90 -13.03 3.30
C SER A 85 -13.86 -12.60 2.26
N LEU A 86 -13.43 -11.33 2.32
CA LEU A 86 -12.36 -10.86 1.44
C LEU A 86 -11.06 -11.63 1.67
N ALA A 87 -10.74 -11.97 2.92
CA ALA A 87 -9.51 -12.70 3.26
C ALA A 87 -9.51 -14.11 2.67
N GLU A 88 -10.64 -14.82 2.79
CA GLU A 88 -10.80 -16.15 2.18
C GLU A 88 -10.77 -16.08 0.65
N LEU A 89 -11.37 -15.05 0.03
CA LEU A 89 -11.31 -14.86 -1.41
C LEU A 89 -9.87 -14.62 -1.89
N ILE A 90 -9.12 -13.74 -1.22
CA ILE A 90 -7.72 -13.47 -1.57
C ILE A 90 -6.89 -14.74 -1.45
N LYS A 91 -7.09 -15.51 -0.37
CA LYS A 91 -6.41 -16.79 -0.18
C LYS A 91 -6.75 -17.77 -1.30
N GLY A 92 -8.03 -17.98 -1.58
CA GLY A 92 -8.48 -18.90 -2.63
C GLY A 92 -7.97 -18.54 -4.02
N VAL A 93 -7.87 -17.25 -4.33
CA VAL A 93 -7.25 -16.78 -5.57
C VAL A 93 -5.75 -17.06 -5.57
N ASN A 94 -5.04 -16.72 -4.51
CA ASN A 94 -3.58 -16.91 -4.44
C ASN A 94 -3.15 -18.39 -4.42
N ASP A 95 -3.99 -19.28 -3.90
CA ASP A 95 -3.74 -20.73 -3.88
C ASP A 95 -3.92 -21.36 -5.28
N HIS A 96 -4.51 -20.64 -6.24
CA HIS A 96 -4.65 -21.10 -7.61
C HIS A 96 -3.35 -20.85 -8.41
N PRO A 97 -2.79 -21.86 -9.13
CA PRO A 97 -1.49 -21.75 -9.79
C PRO A 97 -1.34 -20.53 -10.73
N ASP A 98 -2.38 -20.21 -11.50
CA ASP A 98 -2.36 -19.08 -12.44
C ASP A 98 -2.35 -17.69 -11.78
N PHE A 99 -2.59 -17.61 -10.46
CA PHE A 99 -2.73 -16.36 -9.71
C PHE A 99 -1.84 -16.33 -8.46
N GLU A 100 -0.87 -17.23 -8.38
CA GLU A 100 0.09 -17.29 -7.30
C GLU A 100 0.82 -15.95 -7.15
N GLY A 101 0.97 -15.49 -5.91
CA GLY A 101 1.65 -14.25 -5.57
C GLY A 101 0.79 -13.00 -5.63
N THR A 102 -0.44 -13.04 -6.19
CA THR A 102 -1.34 -11.87 -6.25
C THR A 102 -1.70 -11.32 -4.87
N ALA A 103 -1.68 -12.15 -3.82
CA ALA A 103 -1.94 -11.72 -2.45
C ALA A 103 -0.92 -10.69 -1.93
N ILE A 104 0.29 -10.59 -2.52
CA ILE A 104 1.33 -9.65 -2.09
C ILE A 104 0.86 -8.20 -2.14
N VAL A 105 0.02 -7.86 -3.12
CA VAL A 105 -0.52 -6.50 -3.26
C VAL A 105 -1.44 -6.18 -2.09
N PHE A 106 -2.30 -7.12 -1.69
CA PHE A 106 -3.19 -6.89 -0.56
C PHE A 106 -2.45 -6.96 0.77
N ASN A 107 -1.50 -7.88 0.94
CA ASN A 107 -0.80 -8.13 2.20
C ASN A 107 0.47 -7.29 2.38
N SER A 108 0.75 -6.37 1.45
CA SER A 108 1.97 -5.56 1.52
C SER A 108 2.09 -4.75 2.81
N LYS A 109 3.31 -4.74 3.37
CA LYS A 109 3.72 -3.90 4.50
C LYS A 109 3.61 -2.39 4.20
N LEU A 110 3.45 -2.01 2.91
CA LEU A 110 3.17 -0.62 2.51
C LEU A 110 1.91 -0.07 3.20
N TRP A 111 0.85 -0.87 3.31
CA TRP A 111 -0.42 -0.43 3.87
C TRP A 111 -0.30 -0.07 5.35
N GLU A 112 0.53 -0.80 6.09
CA GLU A 112 0.80 -0.55 7.51
C GLU A 112 1.45 0.82 7.72
N LEU A 113 2.32 1.27 6.79
CA LEU A 113 2.97 2.57 6.92
C LEU A 113 1.95 3.71 6.95
N PHE A 114 0.84 3.59 6.24
CA PHE A 114 -0.21 4.60 6.21
C PHE A 114 -1.05 4.65 7.50
N GLU A 115 -0.85 3.71 8.42
CA GLU A 115 -1.53 3.67 9.71
C GLU A 115 -0.63 4.12 10.86
N LEU A 116 0.69 4.22 10.61
CA LEU A 116 1.66 4.66 11.60
C LEU A 116 1.49 6.15 11.96
N LYS A 117 1.78 6.45 13.23
CA LYS A 117 1.96 7.83 13.72
C LYS A 117 3.43 8.18 13.90
N THR A 118 4.22 7.19 14.32
CA THR A 118 5.64 7.32 14.61
C THR A 118 6.39 6.07 14.15
N ILE A 119 7.68 6.22 13.83
CA ILE A 119 8.58 5.10 13.53
C ILE A 119 10.00 5.44 14.04
N SER A 120 10.73 4.47 14.59
CA SER A 120 12.11 4.69 15.03
C SER A 120 13.12 4.45 13.90
N GLU A 121 14.29 5.08 13.97
CA GLU A 121 15.39 4.83 13.02
C GLU A 121 15.81 3.35 13.00
N GLN A 122 15.89 2.71 14.17
CA GLN A 122 16.20 1.28 14.28
C GLN A 122 15.12 0.41 13.60
N GLU A 123 13.84 0.76 13.75
CA GLU A 123 12.74 0.04 13.11
C GLU A 123 12.76 0.21 11.59
N ILE A 124 13.11 1.40 11.08
CA ILE A 124 13.29 1.61 9.63
C ILE A 124 14.34 0.62 9.09
N PHE A 125 15.50 0.53 9.73
CA PHE A 125 16.55 -0.38 9.29
C PHE A 125 16.15 -1.84 9.42
N SER A 126 15.52 -2.24 10.53
CA SER A 126 15.01 -3.61 10.70
C SER A 126 14.04 -3.99 9.60
N ARG A 127 13.08 -3.11 9.27
CA ARG A 127 12.10 -3.36 8.20
C ARG A 127 12.75 -3.47 6.81
N ILE A 128 13.79 -2.67 6.53
CA ILE A 128 14.57 -2.80 5.29
C ILE A 128 15.30 -4.14 5.25
N ASP A 129 15.96 -4.52 6.36
CA ASP A 129 16.70 -5.78 6.48
C ASP A 129 15.81 -7.00 6.34
N ASP A 130 14.60 -6.95 6.91
CA ASP A 130 13.63 -8.02 6.80
C ASP A 130 13.17 -8.21 5.35
N VAL A 131 12.95 -7.14 4.58
CA VAL A 131 12.63 -7.26 3.14
C VAL A 131 13.77 -7.91 2.37
N PHE A 132 15.02 -7.47 2.57
CA PHE A 132 16.14 -8.07 1.86
C PHE A 132 16.34 -9.55 2.23
N ARG A 133 16.14 -9.90 3.51
CA ARG A 133 16.19 -11.30 3.97
C ARG A 133 15.08 -12.14 3.36
N GLU A 134 13.84 -11.65 3.38
CA GLU A 134 12.66 -12.33 2.82
C GLU A 134 12.81 -12.63 1.32
N HIS A 135 13.52 -11.76 0.60
CA HIS A 135 13.72 -11.88 -0.85
C HIS A 135 15.10 -12.40 -1.27
N GLY A 136 15.95 -12.82 -0.31
CA GLY A 136 17.28 -13.37 -0.62
C GLY A 136 18.24 -12.37 -1.29
N VAL A 137 18.03 -11.08 -1.11
CA VAL A 137 18.85 -10.02 -1.71
C VAL A 137 20.05 -9.72 -0.81
N GLU A 138 21.26 -9.80 -1.36
CA GLU A 138 22.46 -9.42 -0.63
C GLU A 138 22.50 -7.90 -0.38
N ARG A 139 22.56 -7.52 0.89
CA ARG A 139 22.60 -6.11 1.28
C ARG A 139 24.02 -5.56 1.17
N TYR A 140 24.22 -4.58 0.30
CA TYR A 140 25.33 -3.64 0.44
C TYR A 140 25.15 -2.86 1.73
N PRO A 141 26.16 -2.87 2.64
CA PRO A 141 26.05 -2.13 3.89
C PRO A 141 25.76 -0.67 3.58
N LEU A 142 24.70 -0.13 4.19
CA LEU A 142 24.48 1.31 4.14
C LEU A 142 25.73 1.98 4.74
N PRO A 143 26.23 3.09 4.15
CA PRO A 143 27.37 3.80 4.68
C PRO A 143 27.23 4.03 6.18
N LYS A 144 28.28 3.72 6.95
CA LYS A 144 28.30 4.05 8.38
C LYS A 144 28.10 5.55 8.51
N ILE A 145 26.98 5.86 9.16
CA ILE A 145 26.23 7.10 9.24
C ILE A 145 27.04 8.38 9.56
N GLU A 146 28.24 8.30 10.12
CA GLU A 146 29.02 9.47 10.54
C GLU A 146 29.35 10.42 9.38
N SER A 147 29.66 9.93 8.18
CA SER A 147 30.04 10.78 7.05
C SER A 147 28.86 11.53 6.39
N TRP A 148 27.62 11.06 6.58
CA TRP A 148 26.40 11.70 6.05
C TRP A 148 25.67 12.55 7.10
N ARG A 149 25.91 12.31 8.40
CA ARG A 149 25.34 13.09 9.52
C ARG A 149 26.05 14.42 9.74
N TYR A 150 27.30 14.56 9.33
CA TYR A 150 28.07 15.79 9.42
C TYR A 150 28.50 16.19 8.01
N GLY A 151 27.75 17.10 7.38
CA GLY A 151 28.01 17.51 6.00
C GLY A 151 29.49 17.82 5.79
N ARG A 152 30.09 17.22 4.74
CA ARG A 152 31.49 17.32 4.33
C ARG A 152 32.46 17.35 5.52
N ASN A 153 32.99 16.19 5.89
CA ASN A 153 34.35 16.17 6.39
C ASN A 153 35.27 16.44 5.16
N PRO A 154 35.95 17.59 5.05
CA PRO A 154 36.79 17.91 3.89
C PRO A 154 37.97 16.94 3.74
N ASP A 155 38.32 16.21 4.80
CA ASP A 155 39.39 15.21 4.81
C ASP A 155 38.91 13.80 4.46
N VAL A 156 37.58 13.60 4.40
CA VAL A 156 36.99 12.35 3.92
C VAL A 156 36.28 12.70 2.61
N ASP A 157 37.07 12.71 1.54
CA ASP A 157 36.59 12.66 0.17
C ASP A 157 35.88 11.31 -0.01
N VAL A 158 34.63 11.21 0.47
CA VAL A 158 33.85 10.01 0.32
C VAL A 158 33.37 9.97 -1.12
N GLN A 159 34.25 9.50 -1.99
CA GLN A 159 33.90 8.82 -3.22
C GLN A 159 33.06 7.59 -2.84
N HIS A 160 31.79 7.80 -2.48
CA HIS A 160 30.79 6.75 -2.57
C HIS A 160 30.31 6.77 -4.01
N PRO A 161 30.72 5.81 -4.86
CA PRO A 161 30.52 5.90 -6.30
C PRO A 161 29.07 5.77 -6.75
N VAL A 162 28.11 5.55 -5.82
CA VAL A 162 26.71 5.29 -6.16
C VAL A 162 25.79 5.97 -5.14
N ASN A 163 24.80 6.71 -5.62
CA ASN A 163 23.75 7.30 -4.78
C ASN A 163 23.03 6.18 -4.00
N PRO A 164 22.76 6.31 -2.67
CA PRO A 164 22.00 5.29 -1.92
C PRO A 164 20.68 4.88 -2.57
N MET A 165 20.06 5.79 -3.34
CA MET A 165 18.87 5.50 -4.14
C MET A 165 19.15 4.65 -5.37
N GLU A 166 20.28 4.85 -6.02
CA GLU A 166 20.72 3.99 -7.12
C GLU A 166 21.09 2.61 -6.60
N MET A 167 21.80 2.52 -5.46
CA MET A 167 22.06 1.23 -4.83
C MET A 167 20.76 0.51 -4.45
N LEU A 168 19.80 1.23 -3.83
CA LEU A 168 18.50 0.64 -3.52
C LEU A 168 17.77 0.19 -4.78
N ARG A 169 17.76 1.00 -5.85
CA ARG A 169 17.12 0.62 -7.12
C ARG A 169 17.77 -0.63 -7.72
N LEU A 170 19.09 -0.74 -7.66
CA LEU A 170 19.83 -1.90 -8.15
C LEU A 170 19.54 -3.15 -7.31
N GLN A 171 19.54 -3.02 -5.98
CA GLN A 171 19.26 -4.12 -5.06
C GLN A 171 17.78 -4.55 -5.06
N ALA A 172 16.88 -3.60 -5.31
CA ALA A 172 15.45 -3.83 -5.34
C ALA A 172 14.93 -4.15 -6.76
N ALA A 173 15.81 -4.27 -7.76
CA ALA A 173 15.41 -4.40 -9.17
C ALA A 173 14.48 -5.60 -9.39
N ASP A 174 14.79 -6.74 -8.76
CA ASP A 174 14.05 -8.00 -8.87
C ASP A 174 12.87 -8.10 -7.88
N LEU A 175 12.65 -7.07 -7.06
CA LEU A 175 11.50 -7.03 -6.16
C LEU A 175 10.25 -6.61 -6.93
N ASN A 176 9.10 -7.17 -6.53
CA ASN A 176 7.82 -6.73 -7.04
C ASN A 176 7.59 -5.23 -6.73
N GLU A 177 6.78 -4.60 -7.56
CA GLU A 177 6.64 -3.15 -7.57
C GLU A 177 6.16 -2.57 -6.23
N ILE A 178 5.18 -3.18 -5.59
CA ILE A 178 4.65 -2.68 -4.30
C ILE A 178 5.69 -2.81 -3.17
N THR A 179 6.53 -3.85 -3.18
CA THR A 179 7.67 -3.98 -2.25
C THR A 179 8.73 -2.90 -2.52
N ARG A 180 9.00 -2.58 -3.79
CA ARG A 180 9.91 -1.47 -4.13
C ARG A 180 9.38 -0.14 -3.61
N VAL A 181 8.09 0.15 -3.81
CA VAL A 181 7.45 1.36 -3.27
C VAL A 181 7.56 1.41 -1.75
N TYR A 182 7.31 0.29 -1.06
CA TYR A 182 7.48 0.19 0.39
C TYR A 182 8.90 0.57 0.83
N LEU A 183 9.93 0.00 0.20
CA LEU A 183 11.32 0.35 0.48
C LEU A 183 11.60 1.83 0.23
N MET A 184 11.13 2.39 -0.90
CA MET A 184 11.33 3.82 -1.21
C MET A 184 10.79 4.74 -0.12
N ILE A 185 9.65 4.39 0.49
CA ILE A 185 9.05 5.13 1.62
C ILE A 185 9.84 4.92 2.93
N LEU A 186 10.35 3.72 3.21
CA LEU A 186 11.25 3.52 4.36
C LEU A 186 12.52 4.37 4.24
N TYR A 187 13.09 4.44 3.03
CA TYR A 187 14.24 5.30 2.74
C TYR A 187 13.91 6.79 2.83
N TYR A 188 12.68 7.19 2.51
CA TYR A 188 12.20 8.56 2.79
C TYR A 188 12.24 8.88 4.29
N PHE A 189 11.80 7.95 5.16
CA PHE A 189 11.88 8.14 6.60
C PHE A 189 13.32 8.22 7.10
N PHE A 190 14.22 7.41 6.54
CA PHE A 190 15.65 7.55 6.80
C PHE A 190 16.18 8.91 6.34
N ALA A 191 15.87 9.34 5.11
CA ALA A 191 16.32 10.63 4.58
C ALA A 191 15.87 11.81 5.47
N LYS A 192 14.65 11.76 6.03
CA LYS A 192 14.12 12.74 7.01
C LYS A 192 15.02 12.92 8.25
N THR A 193 15.80 11.92 8.65
CA THR A 193 16.69 12.03 9.82
C THR A 193 18.09 12.57 9.49
N THR A 194 18.44 12.68 8.20
CA THR A 194 19.75 13.16 7.74
C THR A 194 19.78 14.68 7.50
N ILE A 195 20.97 15.28 7.37
CA ILE A 195 21.10 16.69 6.92
C ILE A 195 20.50 16.87 5.50
N SER A 196 20.53 15.80 4.68
CA SER A 196 19.94 15.76 3.35
C SER A 196 18.43 15.97 3.34
N ALA A 197 17.74 15.81 4.48
CA ALA A 197 16.33 16.19 4.65
C ALA A 197 16.04 17.66 4.30
N ARG A 198 17.06 18.52 4.35
CA ARG A 198 16.95 19.94 3.96
C ARG A 198 16.77 20.15 2.45
N PHE A 199 16.98 19.12 1.63
CA PHE A 199 16.78 19.20 0.19
C PHE A 199 15.43 18.59 -0.19
N GLU A 200 14.42 19.43 -0.39
CA GLU A 200 13.07 19.03 -0.85
C GLU A 200 13.11 18.11 -2.09
N ARG A 201 14.11 18.26 -2.96
CA ARG A 201 14.30 17.39 -4.14
C ARG A 201 14.55 15.93 -3.77
N VAL A 202 15.31 15.66 -2.70
CA VAL A 202 15.57 14.28 -2.25
C VAL A 202 14.27 13.67 -1.74
N LEU A 203 13.53 14.40 -0.92
CA LEU A 203 12.23 13.98 -0.38
C LEU A 203 11.19 13.71 -1.48
N LYS A 204 11.17 14.50 -2.56
CA LYS A 204 10.25 14.35 -3.69
C LYS A 204 10.46 13.04 -4.46
N ILE A 205 11.73 12.68 -4.73
CA ILE A 205 12.09 11.47 -5.48
C ILE A 205 11.54 10.20 -4.81
N HIS A 206 11.50 10.15 -3.49
CA HIS A 206 11.00 8.98 -2.77
C HIS A 206 9.48 8.81 -2.85
N THR A 207 8.74 9.91 -3.03
CA THR A 207 7.28 9.89 -3.10
C THR A 207 6.76 9.76 -4.54
N ASP A 208 7.58 10.07 -5.55
CA ASP A 208 7.21 9.93 -6.95
C ASP A 208 6.91 8.46 -7.31
N SER A 209 7.68 7.49 -6.81
CA SER A 209 7.37 6.06 -7.04
C SER A 209 6.02 5.63 -6.43
N LEU A 210 5.60 6.23 -5.31
CA LEU A 210 4.27 5.98 -4.74
C LEU A 210 3.17 6.63 -5.59
N LYS A 211 3.44 7.82 -6.14
CA LYS A 211 2.55 8.51 -7.05
C LYS A 211 2.34 7.68 -8.32
N ASP A 212 3.43 7.32 -8.99
CA ASP A 212 3.43 6.56 -10.24
C ASP A 212 2.67 5.24 -10.05
N TYR A 213 3.00 4.49 -8.99
CA TYR A 213 2.31 3.24 -8.67
C TYR A 213 0.79 3.39 -8.50
N LEU A 214 0.33 4.45 -7.82
CA LEU A 214 -1.10 4.66 -7.59
C LEU A 214 -1.81 5.22 -8.83
N GLU A 215 -1.24 6.22 -9.49
CA GLU A 215 -1.84 6.87 -10.66
C GLU A 215 -1.87 5.95 -11.88
N GLU A 216 -0.79 5.22 -12.19
CA GLU A 216 -0.76 4.31 -13.34
C GLU A 216 -1.80 3.19 -13.21
N ARG A 217 -2.00 2.69 -11.98
CA ARG A 217 -2.88 1.54 -11.74
C ARG A 217 -4.34 1.94 -11.53
N LEU A 218 -4.61 3.12 -10.95
CA LEU A 218 -5.97 3.54 -10.55
C LEU A 218 -6.50 4.78 -11.27
N GLY A 219 -5.70 5.41 -12.14
CA GLY A 219 -6.07 6.64 -12.86
C GLY A 219 -6.38 7.80 -11.91
N ASP A 220 -7.43 8.57 -12.19
CA ASP A 220 -7.85 9.72 -11.38
C ASP A 220 -8.09 9.37 -9.90
N PHE A 221 -8.62 8.17 -9.62
CA PHE A 221 -8.78 7.70 -8.23
C PHE A 221 -7.41 7.45 -7.56
N GLY A 222 -6.41 7.06 -8.33
CA GLY A 222 -5.03 6.93 -7.88
C GLY A 222 -4.45 8.25 -7.39
N GLN A 223 -4.73 9.35 -8.07
CA GLN A 223 -4.29 10.68 -7.65
C GLN A 223 -4.89 11.07 -6.28
N GLU A 224 -6.20 10.83 -6.07
CA GLU A 224 -6.84 11.05 -4.76
C GLU A 224 -6.15 10.23 -3.66
N CYS A 225 -5.89 8.94 -3.95
CA CYS A 225 -5.22 8.04 -3.01
C CYS A 225 -3.79 8.48 -2.73
N PHE A 226 -3.05 8.94 -3.75
CA PHE A 226 -1.69 9.44 -3.59
C PHE A 226 -1.64 10.64 -2.65
N LEU A 227 -2.55 11.61 -2.82
CA LEU A 227 -2.60 12.79 -1.96
C LEU A 227 -2.88 12.42 -0.50
N GLU A 228 -3.78 11.45 -0.27
CA GLU A 228 -4.02 10.94 1.09
C GLU A 228 -2.77 10.22 1.64
N ALA A 229 -2.19 9.28 0.88
CA ALA A 229 -1.02 8.52 1.28
C ALA A 229 0.17 9.44 1.60
N LEU A 230 0.45 10.42 0.73
CA LEU A 230 1.50 11.42 0.91
C LEU A 230 1.31 12.18 2.22
N LYS A 231 0.09 12.65 2.50
CA LYS A 231 -0.21 13.36 3.75
C LYS A 231 0.06 12.46 4.96
N ARG A 232 -0.32 11.18 4.92
CA ARG A 232 -0.06 10.24 6.02
C ARG A 232 1.44 10.01 6.21
N VAL A 233 2.17 9.72 5.14
CA VAL A 233 3.63 9.53 5.14
C VAL A 233 4.38 10.76 5.67
N GLN A 234 3.98 11.96 5.24
CA GLN A 234 4.61 13.21 5.69
C GLN A 234 4.39 13.48 7.17
N ASN A 235 3.23 13.08 7.72
CA ASN A 235 2.87 13.30 9.12
C ASN A 235 3.48 12.28 10.10
N ILE A 236 4.08 11.20 9.60
CA ILE A 236 4.79 10.24 10.46
C ILE A 236 6.03 10.92 11.05
N GLN A 237 6.12 10.87 12.38
CA GLN A 237 7.28 11.35 13.13
C GLN A 237 8.35 10.28 13.19
N VAL A 238 9.58 10.60 12.77
CA VAL A 238 10.72 9.68 12.84
C VAL A 238 11.49 9.95 14.13
N ILE A 239 11.51 8.97 15.04
CA ILE A 239 12.16 9.06 16.35
C ILE A 239 13.62 8.62 16.18
N ARG A 240 14.55 9.48 16.59
CA ARG A 240 15.98 9.17 16.65
C ARG A 240 16.27 8.48 17.98
N VAL A 241 16.91 7.32 17.93
CA VAL A 241 17.49 6.72 19.13
C VAL A 241 18.87 7.34 19.29
N PHE A 242 19.01 8.24 20.26
CA PHE A 242 20.33 8.63 20.73
C PHE A 242 20.77 7.51 21.68
N GLU A 243 21.80 6.75 21.32
CA GLU A 243 22.48 5.93 22.31
C GLU A 243 23.02 6.88 23.40
N PRO A 244 22.70 6.67 24.69
CA PRO A 244 23.36 7.40 25.74
C PRO A 244 24.84 7.02 25.72
N SER A 245 25.66 8.03 25.46
CA SER A 245 27.12 8.02 25.58
C SER A 245 27.60 7.52 26.94
#